data_AF-A0A9E1VZN6-F1
#
_entry.id   AF-A0A9E1VZN6-F1
#
_cell.length_a   1.000
_cell.length_b   1.000
_cell.length_c   1.000
_cell.angle_alpha   90.00
_cell.angle_beta   90.00
_cell.angle_gamma   90.00
#
_symmetry.space_group_name_H-M   'P 1'
#
loop_
_entity.id
_entity.type
_entity.pdbx_description
1 polymer ?
#
loop_
_entity_poly.entity_id
_entity_poly.type
_entity_poly.pdbx_seq_one_letter_code
_entity_poly.pdbx_strand_id
1 'polypeptide(L)'
;MSSQVRLIILSVLFLIMGGTNIISAGENSGSLAEGEKAFLLGKYEEAENIFGSILEKEPDNYIVLKAQANTKIKLEKYIEAEKLLDKILAMPISTGRNILIYSDDNKEPLEAELVDETVMAMDESKKEDEFSKFLKKDSEGPVPHYRVFLKKTGKMKLFPKSRTRIKFSGIPAATREKVEALKADVRKKSISVSQTKPDGELVAIPGGCFQMGSQSGDPDEQPVHKVCISPFQMSKNEVRQKFFQTVMGYNPSQYVGGDLPVDSVSWEGARDYCKKMGLRLPTEAEWEYAARGGTQGEYYWGEKFTGKEANFCDSTCNLNNRNPKFTDGFKNSSPVGSFPPNSFGLHDMSGNVSEWVLDWMAINANYYLMSPEKDPQGPRPELNACSGANCIGSISITYKVYRGGGWNQGISAMRSANRKAAHFQLKEDGTGFRCAANQ
;
A
#
# COMPACT_ATOMS: atom_id res chain seq x y z
N MET A 1 41.41 41.64 60.36
CA MET A 1 40.57 42.85 60.49
C MET A 1 39.76 42.95 59.20
N SER A 2 38.44 42.85 59.09
CA SER A 2 37.25 42.90 59.96
C SER A 2 36.15 42.23 59.09
N SER A 3 35.38 41.22 59.56
CA SER A 3 33.98 41.33 60.05
C SER A 3 33.09 42.21 59.14
N GLN A 4 31.88 41.87 58.67
CA GLN A 4 30.85 40.84 58.88
C GLN A 4 29.79 41.07 57.75
N VAL A 5 28.87 40.17 57.35
CA VAL A 5 27.53 39.93 57.93
C VAL A 5 26.83 38.85 57.07
N ARG A 6 26.11 37.95 57.74
CA ARG A 6 25.30 36.84 57.23
C ARG A 6 24.06 37.30 56.44
N LEU A 7 23.60 36.50 55.48
CA LEU A 7 22.16 36.20 55.36
C LEU A 7 21.95 34.77 54.85
N ILE A 8 21.44 33.94 55.75
CA ILE A 8 20.92 32.60 55.53
C ILE A 8 19.46 32.78 55.14
N ILE A 9 19.02 32.22 54.01
CA ILE A 9 17.59 32.00 53.73
C ILE A 9 17.34 30.49 53.78
N LEU A 10 16.75 30.09 54.89
CA LEU A 10 16.00 28.85 55.10
C LEU A 10 14.62 29.05 54.47
N SER A 11 14.14 28.15 53.60
CA SER A 11 12.71 27.95 53.31
C SER A 11 12.54 26.62 52.55
N VAL A 12 12.36 25.50 53.26
CA VAL A 12 11.06 24.85 53.58
C VAL A 12 10.85 23.63 52.67
N LEU A 13 10.92 22.46 53.30
CA LEU A 13 10.41 21.18 52.84
C LEU A 13 9.00 21.32 52.26
N PHE A 14 8.76 20.68 51.12
CA PHE A 14 7.52 19.93 50.92
C PHE A 14 7.88 18.54 50.35
N LEU A 15 8.18 17.62 51.27
CA LEU A 15 7.92 16.20 51.06
C LEU A 15 6.40 16.06 50.97
N ILE A 16 5.86 15.80 49.78
CA ILE A 16 4.55 15.16 49.67
C ILE A 16 4.80 13.66 49.62
N MET A 17 5.01 13.08 50.81
CA MET A 17 4.56 11.72 51.08
C MET A 17 3.03 11.80 51.17
N GLY A 18 2.34 11.10 50.29
CA GLY A 18 0.89 11.07 50.28
C GLY A 18 0.35 9.90 49.47
N GLY A 19 0.12 8.78 50.16
CA GLY A 19 -0.95 7.85 49.80
C GLY A 19 -0.60 6.75 48.81
N THR A 20 0.03 5.70 49.32
CA THR A 20 -0.25 4.34 48.85
C THR A 20 -1.75 4.05 49.01
N ASN A 21 -2.50 4.10 47.92
CA ASN A 21 -3.77 3.37 47.83
C ASN A 21 -3.55 2.16 46.94
N ILE A 22 -3.19 1.07 47.62
CA ILE A 22 -3.43 -0.29 47.15
C ILE A 22 -4.94 -0.40 47.06
N ILE A 23 -5.48 -0.39 45.84
CA ILE A 23 -6.83 -0.86 45.58
C ILE A 23 -6.71 -2.28 45.04
N SER A 24 -7.43 -3.15 45.74
CA SER A 24 -7.62 -4.58 45.62
C SER A 24 -7.41 -5.20 44.24
N ALA A 25 -6.66 -6.30 44.24
CA ALA A 25 -6.84 -7.40 43.30
C ALA A 25 -8.29 -7.89 43.34
N GLY A 26 -8.92 -7.95 42.16
CA GLY A 26 -10.26 -8.49 41.97
C GLY A 26 -10.72 -8.27 40.52
N GLU A 27 -10.83 -9.37 39.78
CA GLU A 27 -11.42 -9.53 38.44
C GLU A 27 -10.62 -9.00 37.23
N ASN A 28 -9.79 -9.92 36.69
CA ASN A 28 -9.23 -9.88 35.34
C ASN A 28 -10.36 -9.77 34.28
N SER A 29 -10.74 -8.56 33.94
CA SER A 29 -11.25 -8.22 32.62
C SER A 29 -10.52 -6.97 32.16
N GLY A 30 -9.37 -7.17 31.50
CA GLY A 30 -8.50 -6.08 31.09
C GLY A 30 -9.28 -5.02 30.33
N SER A 31 -9.36 -3.82 30.88
CA SER A 31 -10.01 -2.70 30.21
C SER A 31 -9.15 -2.25 29.01
N LEU A 32 -9.77 -1.67 27.98
CA LEU A 32 -9.03 -1.08 26.85
C LEU A 32 -7.93 -0.11 27.34
N ALA A 33 -8.23 0.66 28.39
CA ALA A 33 -7.32 1.62 29.01
C ALA A 33 -6.08 0.97 29.65
N GLU A 34 -6.21 -0.21 30.25
CA GLU A 34 -5.07 -0.97 30.78
C GLU A 34 -4.13 -1.43 29.67
N GLY A 35 -4.70 -1.95 28.57
CA GLY A 35 -3.92 -2.35 27.41
C GLY A 35 -3.18 -1.17 26.76
N GLU A 36 -3.86 -0.03 26.62
CA GLU A 36 -3.24 1.21 26.13
C GLU A 36 -2.13 1.72 27.05
N LYS A 37 -2.32 1.65 28.37
CA LYS A 37 -1.29 2.00 29.36
C LYS A 37 -0.08 1.08 29.25
N ALA A 38 -0.29 -0.24 29.14
CA ALA A 38 0.80 -1.20 28.96
C ALA A 38 1.59 -0.91 27.67
N PHE A 39 0.90 -0.61 26.56
CA PHE A 39 1.51 -0.23 25.29
C PHE A 39 2.37 1.04 25.42
N LEU A 40 1.85 2.09 26.07
CA LEU A 40 2.57 3.35 26.29
C LEU A 40 3.82 3.18 27.17
N LEU A 41 3.79 2.23 28.12
CA LEU A 41 4.93 1.87 28.96
C LEU A 41 5.94 0.94 28.26
N GLY A 42 5.74 0.61 26.98
CA GLY A 42 6.61 -0.29 26.21
C GLY A 42 6.46 -1.77 26.57
N LYS A 43 5.44 -2.14 27.35
CA LYS A 43 5.16 -3.51 27.77
C LYS A 43 4.29 -4.22 26.74
N TYR A 44 4.85 -4.46 25.56
CA TYR A 44 4.06 -4.91 24.40
C TYR A 44 3.47 -6.32 24.55
N GLU A 45 4.16 -7.27 25.17
CA GLU A 45 3.62 -8.61 25.47
C GLU A 45 2.43 -8.55 26.46
N GLU A 46 2.50 -7.65 27.45
CA GLU A 46 1.38 -7.41 28.39
C GLU A 46 0.18 -6.81 27.66
N ALA A 47 0.41 -5.78 26.83
CA ALA A 47 -0.63 -5.17 26.00
C ALA A 47 -1.26 -6.17 25.03
N GLU A 48 -0.45 -7.03 24.40
CA GLU A 48 -0.89 -8.05 23.45
C GLU A 48 -1.87 -9.04 24.08
N ASN A 49 -1.58 -9.49 25.30
CA ASN A 49 -2.44 -10.38 26.08
C ASN A 49 -3.74 -9.70 26.50
N ILE A 50 -3.66 -8.45 26.99
CA ILE A 50 -4.85 -7.67 27.38
C ILE A 50 -5.78 -7.49 26.18
N PHE A 51 -5.28 -6.95 25.06
CA PHE A 51 -6.10 -6.77 23.86
C PHE A 51 -6.61 -8.10 23.29
N GLY A 52 -5.81 -9.17 23.37
CA GLY A 52 -6.25 -10.53 23.01
C GLY A 52 -7.49 -10.97 23.79
N SER A 53 -7.47 -10.83 25.12
CA SER A 53 -8.61 -11.19 25.99
C SER A 53 -9.87 -10.35 25.70
N ILE A 54 -9.71 -9.10 25.26
CA ILE A 54 -10.84 -8.26 24.84
C ILE A 54 -11.41 -8.78 23.51
N LEU A 55 -10.55 -9.14 22.55
CA LEU A 55 -10.97 -9.65 21.24
C LEU A 55 -11.65 -11.01 21.30
N GLU A 56 -11.39 -11.83 22.33
CA GLU A 56 -12.15 -13.07 22.57
C GLU A 56 -13.63 -12.78 22.85
N LYS A 57 -13.92 -11.69 23.56
CA LYS A 57 -15.29 -11.25 23.90
C LYS A 57 -15.89 -10.36 22.82
N GLU A 58 -15.05 -9.58 22.14
CA GLU A 58 -15.44 -8.57 21.15
C GLU A 58 -14.61 -8.68 19.86
N PRO A 59 -14.79 -9.76 19.07
CA PRO A 59 -13.92 -10.05 17.92
C PRO A 59 -13.96 -8.99 16.82
N ASP A 60 -15.04 -8.21 16.73
CA ASP A 60 -15.25 -7.18 15.70
C ASP A 60 -14.95 -5.75 16.20
N ASN A 61 -14.37 -5.59 17.39
CA ASN A 61 -14.04 -4.26 17.90
C ASN A 61 -12.83 -3.69 17.15
N TYR A 62 -13.07 -2.84 16.14
CA TYR A 62 -12.01 -2.30 15.28
C TYR A 62 -10.97 -1.47 16.04
N ILE A 63 -11.34 -0.84 17.16
CA ILE A 63 -10.42 -0.06 17.99
C ILE A 63 -9.40 -1.01 18.61
N VAL A 64 -9.87 -2.10 19.22
CA VAL A 64 -9.03 -3.12 19.84
C VAL A 64 -8.23 -3.88 18.78
N LEU A 65 -8.83 -4.22 17.62
CA LEU A 65 -8.11 -4.85 16.51
C LEU A 65 -6.95 -3.97 16.05
N LYS A 66 -7.15 -2.66 15.94
CA LYS A 66 -6.11 -1.70 15.55
C LYS A 66 -5.03 -1.58 16.63
N ALA A 67 -5.41 -1.52 17.91
CA ALA A 67 -4.47 -1.49 19.03
C ALA A 67 -3.62 -2.77 19.07
N GLN A 68 -4.24 -3.92 18.85
CA GLN A 68 -3.58 -5.21 18.78
C GLN A 68 -2.64 -5.29 17.56
N ALA A 69 -3.06 -4.80 16.39
CA ALA A 69 -2.19 -4.73 15.21
C ALA A 69 -0.96 -3.86 15.48
N ASN A 70 -1.13 -2.65 16.06
CA ASN A 70 0.00 -1.80 16.44
C ASN A 70 0.95 -2.46 17.43
N THR A 71 0.42 -3.22 18.39
CA THR A 71 1.21 -3.99 19.36
C THR A 71 2.01 -5.09 18.67
N LYS A 72 1.37 -5.88 17.80
CA LYS A 72 2.03 -6.90 16.96
C LYS A 72 3.14 -6.30 16.09
N ILE A 73 2.97 -5.08 15.55
CA ILE A 73 4.00 -4.37 14.80
C ILE A 73 5.22 -4.05 15.66
N LYS A 74 5.02 -3.63 16.92
CA LYS A 74 6.12 -3.37 17.87
C LYS A 74 6.87 -4.63 18.29
N LEU A 75 6.20 -5.77 18.24
CA LEU A 75 6.76 -7.10 18.47
C LEU A 75 7.32 -7.75 17.20
N GLU A 76 7.35 -7.03 16.06
CA GLU A 76 7.80 -7.54 14.76
C GLU A 76 6.98 -8.73 14.21
N LYS A 77 5.78 -8.97 14.74
CA LYS A 77 4.83 -10.00 14.31
C LYS A 77 4.00 -9.50 13.11
N TYR A 78 4.67 -9.16 11.99
CA TYR A 78 4.07 -8.44 10.86
C TYR A 78 2.93 -9.20 10.15
N ILE A 79 3.06 -10.52 9.97
CA ILE A 79 2.02 -11.34 9.33
C ILE A 79 0.73 -11.35 10.16
N GLU A 80 0.87 -11.43 11.49
CA GLU A 80 -0.29 -11.38 12.39
C GLU A 80 -0.92 -9.99 12.43
N ALA A 81 -0.10 -8.93 12.43
CA ALA A 81 -0.59 -7.56 12.32
C ALA A 81 -1.39 -7.34 11.03
N GLU A 82 -0.88 -7.81 9.88
CA GLU A 82 -1.58 -7.68 8.59
C GLU A 82 -2.96 -8.35 8.62
N LYS A 83 -3.07 -9.58 9.16
CA LYS A 83 -4.35 -10.29 9.29
C LYS A 83 -5.38 -9.50 10.10
N LEU A 84 -4.96 -8.79 11.15
CA LEU A 84 -5.84 -7.94 11.95
C LEU A 84 -6.29 -6.71 11.15
N LEU A 85 -5.40 -6.09 10.38
CA LEU A 85 -5.73 -4.96 9.51
C LEU A 85 -6.69 -5.38 8.39
N ASP A 86 -6.52 -6.57 7.80
CA ASP A 86 -7.45 -7.14 6.83
C ASP A 86 -8.86 -7.31 7.41
N LYS A 87 -8.95 -7.81 8.65
CA LYS A 87 -10.22 -7.93 9.35
C LYS A 87 -10.91 -6.58 9.52
N ILE A 88 -10.16 -5.52 9.83
CA ILE A 88 -10.69 -4.16 9.91
C ILE A 88 -11.17 -3.68 8.53
N LEU A 89 -10.38 -3.86 7.47
CA LEU A 89 -10.71 -3.39 6.11
C LEU A 89 -11.86 -4.15 5.45
N ALA A 90 -12.17 -5.35 5.91
CA ALA A 90 -13.36 -6.10 5.51
C ALA A 90 -14.67 -5.52 6.09
N MET A 91 -14.59 -4.66 7.11
CA MET A 91 -15.77 -4.02 7.70
C MET A 91 -16.34 -2.94 6.76
N PRO A 92 -17.68 -2.76 6.74
CA PRO A 92 -18.32 -1.72 5.94
C PRO A 92 -17.88 -0.32 6.40
N ILE A 93 -17.89 0.66 5.50
CA ILE A 93 -17.61 2.06 5.86
C ILE A 93 -18.80 2.62 6.64
N SER A 94 -18.54 3.22 7.80
CA SER A 94 -19.56 3.86 8.62
C SER A 94 -19.80 5.30 8.16
N THR A 95 -21.08 5.69 8.06
CA THR A 95 -21.49 7.09 7.94
C THR A 95 -21.65 7.67 9.35
N GLY A 96 -20.61 8.34 9.87
CA GLY A 96 -20.57 8.82 11.26
C GLY A 96 -20.18 7.74 12.28
N ARG A 97 -20.30 8.02 13.57
CA ARG A 97 -19.96 7.06 14.66
C ARG A 97 -21.17 6.20 15.04
N ASN A 98 -21.76 5.53 14.07
CA ASN A 98 -22.91 4.66 14.29
C ASN A 98 -22.55 3.46 15.17
N ILE A 99 -23.35 3.22 16.20
CA ILE A 99 -23.17 2.14 17.16
C ILE A 99 -24.50 1.42 17.43
N LEU A 100 -24.41 0.16 17.82
CA LEU A 100 -25.44 -0.62 18.48
C LEU A 100 -25.15 -0.65 19.97
N ILE A 101 -26.12 -0.28 20.79
CA ILE A 101 -26.00 -0.23 22.24
C ILE A 101 -26.73 -1.42 22.83
N TYR A 102 -25.99 -2.28 23.53
CA TYR A 102 -26.51 -3.36 24.36
C TYR A 102 -26.45 -2.88 25.82
N SER A 103 -27.58 -2.90 26.50
CA SER A 103 -27.74 -2.46 27.89
C SER A 103 -28.57 -3.51 28.58
N ASP A 104 -28.31 -3.77 29.86
CA ASP A 104 -29.05 -4.76 30.66
C ASP A 104 -30.57 -4.51 30.63
N ASP A 105 -30.98 -3.24 30.51
CA ASP A 105 -32.37 -2.80 30.50
C ASP A 105 -33.13 -3.09 29.18
N ASN A 106 -32.45 -3.43 28.07
CA ASN A 106 -33.06 -3.59 26.76
C ASN A 106 -32.79 -4.98 26.15
N LYS A 107 -33.85 -5.69 25.74
CA LYS A 107 -33.76 -6.99 25.06
C LYS A 107 -33.20 -6.89 23.64
N GLU A 108 -33.39 -5.76 22.96
CA GLU A 108 -32.87 -5.50 21.61
C GLU A 108 -31.84 -4.36 21.63
N PRO A 109 -30.79 -4.43 20.80
CA PRO A 109 -29.80 -3.37 20.72
C PRO A 109 -30.40 -2.08 20.18
N LEU A 110 -30.04 -0.94 20.78
CA LEU A 110 -30.46 0.38 20.31
C LEU A 110 -29.50 0.91 19.24
N GLU A 111 -30.02 1.37 18.11
CA GLU A 111 -29.23 2.11 17.12
C GLU A 111 -29.00 3.56 17.56
N ALA A 112 -27.74 3.96 17.59
CA ALA A 112 -27.34 5.29 18.01
C ALA A 112 -26.12 5.81 17.24
N GLU A 113 -25.82 7.09 17.39
CA GLU A 113 -24.54 7.69 17.03
C GLU A 113 -23.78 8.06 18.30
N LEU A 114 -22.51 7.64 18.43
CA LEU A 114 -21.66 8.02 19.54
C LEU A 114 -21.23 9.49 19.39
N VAL A 115 -21.52 10.29 20.40
CA VAL A 115 -21.22 11.73 20.43
C VAL A 115 -19.99 12.02 21.29
N ASP A 116 -19.83 11.34 22.43
CA ASP A 116 -18.67 11.52 23.32
C ASP A 116 -18.50 10.29 24.20
N GLU A 117 -17.25 9.88 24.43
CA GLU A 117 -16.88 8.75 25.28
C GLU A 117 -16.14 9.17 26.56
N THR A 118 -15.88 10.46 26.73
CA THR A 118 -15.10 11.02 27.85
C THR A 118 -15.98 11.61 28.96
N VAL A 119 -17.30 11.41 28.86
CA VAL A 119 -18.25 12.01 29.81
C VAL A 119 -18.15 11.33 31.16
N MET A 120 -17.95 12.14 32.19
CA MET A 120 -18.05 11.75 33.59
C MET A 120 -19.37 12.30 34.13
N ALA A 121 -20.27 11.43 34.58
CA ALA A 121 -21.59 11.82 35.11
C ALA A 121 -21.96 10.95 36.31
N MET A 122 -22.85 11.45 37.17
CA MET A 122 -23.33 10.67 38.32
C MET A 122 -24.22 9.51 37.83
N ASP A 123 -24.07 8.33 38.43
CA ASP A 123 -24.88 7.16 38.07
C ASP A 123 -26.28 7.25 38.70
N GLU A 124 -27.22 7.84 37.98
CA GLU A 124 -28.61 8.01 38.44
C GLU A 124 -29.45 6.71 38.42
N SER A 125 -28.91 5.59 37.94
CA SER A 125 -29.66 4.34 37.85
C SER A 125 -29.75 3.58 39.18
N LYS A 126 -28.93 3.95 40.18
CA LYS A 126 -29.16 3.61 41.59
C LYS A 126 -30.10 4.65 42.20
N LYS A 127 -31.35 4.74 41.71
CA LYS A 127 -32.38 5.48 42.47
C LYS A 127 -32.67 4.72 43.74
N GLU A 128 -32.11 5.25 44.81
CA GLU A 128 -32.33 4.99 46.22
C GLU A 128 -33.68 4.33 46.52
N ASP A 129 -33.63 3.06 46.93
CA ASP A 129 -34.64 2.48 47.79
C ASP A 129 -34.76 3.41 49.02
N GLU A 130 -35.97 3.74 49.46
CA GLU A 130 -36.25 4.82 50.45
C GLU A 130 -35.44 4.66 51.76
N PHE A 131 -34.94 3.46 52.04
CA PHE A 131 -34.08 3.11 53.17
C PHE A 131 -32.63 3.60 53.08
N SER A 132 -32.14 3.93 51.88
CA SER A 132 -30.73 4.30 51.66
C SER A 132 -30.38 5.76 51.96
N LYS A 133 -31.39 6.63 52.15
CA LYS A 133 -31.22 8.04 52.57
C LYS A 133 -30.62 8.23 53.96
N PHE A 134 -30.62 7.20 54.80
CA PHE A 134 -30.10 7.27 56.17
C PHE A 134 -28.67 6.75 56.33
N LEU A 135 -28.09 6.18 55.27
CA LEU A 135 -26.69 5.81 55.25
C LEU A 135 -25.94 6.90 54.48
N LYS A 136 -25.08 7.66 55.17
CA LYS A 136 -24.01 8.41 54.49
C LYS A 136 -23.09 7.38 53.83
N LYS A 137 -23.45 6.91 52.65
CA LYS A 137 -22.51 6.25 51.75
C LYS A 137 -21.64 7.34 51.16
N ASP A 138 -20.33 7.10 51.18
CA ASP A 138 -19.36 7.86 50.40
C ASP A 138 -19.96 8.13 49.03
N SER A 139 -20.11 9.41 48.67
CA SER A 139 -20.70 9.78 47.40
C SER A 139 -19.84 9.15 46.30
N GLU A 140 -20.36 8.12 45.63
CA GLU A 140 -19.72 7.53 44.47
C GLU A 140 -19.51 8.68 43.47
N GLY A 141 -18.24 9.03 43.23
CA GLY A 141 -17.88 10.13 42.34
C GLY A 141 -18.42 9.91 40.92
N PRO A 142 -18.32 10.92 40.04
CA PRO A 142 -18.82 10.79 38.68
C PRO A 142 -18.17 9.56 38.00
N VAL A 143 -18.98 8.76 37.31
CA VAL A 143 -18.54 7.55 36.62
C VAL A 143 -18.54 7.75 35.09
N PRO A 144 -17.74 6.98 34.34
CA PRO A 144 -17.66 7.12 32.89
C PRO A 144 -18.97 6.74 32.19
N HIS A 145 -19.40 7.56 31.24
CA HIS A 145 -20.59 7.36 30.40
C HIS A 145 -20.28 7.51 28.91
N TYR A 146 -21.05 6.83 28.07
CA TYR A 146 -21.20 7.15 26.65
C TYR A 146 -22.31 8.19 26.49
N ARG A 147 -22.00 9.27 25.78
CA ARG A 147 -23.00 10.23 25.29
C ARG A 147 -23.36 9.86 23.87
N VAL A 148 -24.63 9.57 23.64
CA VAL A 148 -25.11 9.04 22.36
C VAL A 148 -26.35 9.77 21.89
N PHE A 149 -26.51 9.86 20.58
CA PHE A 149 -27.73 10.31 19.92
C PHE A 149 -28.52 9.09 19.42
N LEU A 150 -29.67 8.80 20.04
CA LEU A 150 -30.50 7.64 19.68
C LEU A 150 -31.25 7.90 18.38
N LYS A 151 -30.94 7.16 17.30
CA LYS A 151 -31.49 7.41 15.96
C LYS A 151 -33.01 7.32 15.91
N LYS A 152 -33.60 6.33 16.58
CA LYS A 152 -35.05 6.09 16.58
C LYS A 152 -35.84 7.20 17.29
N THR A 153 -35.26 7.81 18.32
CA THR A 153 -35.98 8.81 19.16
C THR A 153 -35.54 10.24 18.91
N GLY A 154 -34.40 10.45 18.24
CA GLY A 154 -33.80 11.77 18.05
C GLY A 154 -33.31 12.43 19.34
N LYS A 155 -33.09 11.66 20.41
CA LYS A 155 -32.71 12.20 21.74
C LYS A 155 -31.28 11.87 22.11
N MET A 156 -30.63 12.82 22.77
CA MET A 156 -29.38 12.61 23.47
C MET A 156 -29.60 11.81 24.75
N LYS A 157 -28.77 10.79 25.01
CA LYS A 157 -28.82 9.99 26.24
C LYS A 157 -27.41 9.66 26.73
N LEU A 158 -27.26 9.53 28.04
CA LEU A 158 -26.06 9.00 28.68
C LEU A 158 -26.27 7.53 29.04
N PHE A 159 -25.25 6.72 28.81
CA PHE A 159 -25.23 5.30 29.16
C PHE A 159 -23.97 4.97 29.96
N PRO A 160 -24.08 4.42 31.19
CA PRO A 160 -22.91 4.12 32.02
C PRO A 160 -22.06 3.03 31.37
N LYS A 161 -20.74 3.25 31.25
CA LYS A 161 -19.84 2.31 30.57
C LYS A 161 -19.78 0.94 31.26
N SER A 162 -20.00 0.89 32.57
CA SER A 162 -19.98 -0.33 33.37
C SER A 162 -21.09 -1.34 33.05
N ARG A 163 -22.20 -0.88 32.46
CA ARG A 163 -23.40 -1.69 32.16
C ARG A 163 -23.85 -1.58 30.70
N THR A 164 -23.02 -0.96 29.88
CA THR A 164 -23.33 -0.70 28.48
C THR A 164 -22.23 -1.22 27.60
N ARG A 165 -22.57 -2.14 26.71
CA ARG A 165 -21.68 -2.58 25.64
C ARG A 165 -22.10 -1.91 24.34
N ILE A 166 -21.15 -1.32 23.62
CA ILE A 166 -21.40 -0.73 22.30
C ILE A 166 -20.72 -1.58 21.23
N LYS A 167 -21.37 -1.75 20.07
CA LYS A 167 -20.77 -2.33 18.87
C LYS A 167 -20.79 -1.28 17.77
N PHE A 168 -19.63 -0.91 17.24
CA PHE A 168 -19.56 -0.01 16.09
C PHE A 168 -20.13 -0.67 14.84
N SER A 169 -20.93 0.09 14.10
CA SER A 169 -21.42 -0.31 12.79
C SER A 169 -20.44 0.17 11.73
N GLY A 170 -19.51 -0.72 11.35
CA GLY A 170 -18.47 -0.42 10.37
C GLY A 170 -17.31 0.42 10.91
N ILE A 171 -16.48 0.92 10.00
CA ILE A 171 -15.30 1.72 10.29
C ILE A 171 -15.41 3.13 9.69
N PRO A 172 -15.05 4.19 10.42
CA PRO A 172 -15.03 5.54 9.85
C PRO A 172 -14.08 5.64 8.65
N ALA A 173 -14.47 6.38 7.60
CA ALA A 173 -13.65 6.51 6.38
C ALA A 173 -12.21 6.99 6.65
N ALA A 174 -12.04 8.01 7.50
CA ALA A 174 -10.72 8.51 7.89
C ALA A 174 -9.88 7.47 8.68
N THR A 175 -10.55 6.57 9.43
CA THR A 175 -9.86 5.47 10.11
C THR A 175 -9.46 4.41 9.10
N ARG A 176 -10.32 4.10 8.12
CA ARG A 176 -10.04 3.15 7.05
C ARG A 176 -8.78 3.56 6.28
N GLU A 177 -8.68 4.82 5.86
CA GLU A 177 -7.51 5.33 5.15
C GLU A 177 -6.21 5.15 5.96
N LYS A 178 -6.25 5.45 7.27
CA LYS A 178 -5.11 5.22 8.17
C LYS A 178 -4.75 3.74 8.30
N VAL A 179 -5.73 2.85 8.26
CA VAL A 179 -5.53 1.39 8.32
C VAL A 179 -4.94 0.88 7.01
N GLU A 180 -5.36 1.41 5.86
CA GLU A 180 -4.80 1.10 4.54
C GLU A 180 -3.32 1.52 4.47
N ALA A 181 -3.00 2.75 4.92
CA ALA A 181 -1.62 3.22 5.00
C ALA A 181 -0.77 2.36 5.96
N LEU A 182 -1.28 2.05 7.16
CA LEU A 182 -0.60 1.20 8.13
C LEU A 182 -0.34 -0.20 7.55
N LYS A 183 -1.31 -0.77 6.84
CA LYS A 183 -1.17 -2.07 6.18
C LYS A 183 -0.06 -2.05 5.13
N ALA A 184 0.02 -0.99 4.33
CA ALA A 184 1.11 -0.82 3.38
C ALA A 184 2.48 -0.80 4.07
N ASP A 185 2.61 -0.06 5.17
CA ASP A 185 3.86 -0.03 5.96
C ASP A 185 4.22 -1.40 6.55
N VAL A 186 3.23 -2.13 7.09
CA VAL A 186 3.42 -3.48 7.63
C VAL A 186 3.92 -4.44 6.55
N ARG A 187 3.33 -4.39 5.35
CA ARG A 187 3.77 -5.21 4.22
C ARG A 187 5.20 -4.89 3.81
N LYS A 188 5.58 -3.61 3.73
CA LYS A 188 6.97 -3.20 3.45
C LYS A 188 7.91 -3.79 4.51
N LYS A 189 7.58 -3.70 5.79
CA LYS A 189 8.42 -4.30 6.86
C LYS A 189 8.50 -5.83 6.75
N SER A 190 7.38 -6.49 6.48
CA SER A 190 7.32 -7.94 6.27
C SER A 190 8.25 -8.39 5.14
N ILE A 191 8.24 -7.68 4.00
CA ILE A 191 9.15 -7.92 2.88
C ILE A 191 10.61 -7.75 3.30
N SER A 192 10.94 -6.66 4.01
CA SER A 192 12.30 -6.40 4.49
C SER A 192 12.82 -7.50 5.43
N VAL A 193 11.97 -8.07 6.28
CA VAL A 193 12.34 -9.15 7.20
C VAL A 193 12.54 -10.48 6.46
N SER A 194 11.72 -10.76 5.45
CA SER A 194 11.84 -11.99 4.65
C SER A 194 13.17 -12.08 3.90
N GLN A 195 13.77 -10.92 3.53
CA GLN A 195 15.03 -10.83 2.76
C GLN A 195 15.10 -11.81 1.59
N THR A 196 13.99 -11.98 0.86
CA THR A 196 13.90 -12.98 -0.20
C THR A 196 14.91 -12.66 -1.29
N LYS A 197 15.86 -13.58 -1.51
CA LYS A 197 16.86 -13.44 -2.57
C LYS A 197 16.15 -13.40 -3.93
N PRO A 198 16.52 -12.49 -4.84
CA PRO A 198 15.98 -12.46 -6.19
C PRO A 198 16.20 -13.79 -6.92
N ASP A 199 15.12 -14.38 -7.45
CA ASP A 199 15.19 -15.47 -8.42
C ASP A 199 15.15 -14.89 -9.84
N GLY A 200 16.33 -14.70 -10.43
CA GLY A 200 16.49 -14.12 -11.77
C GLY A 200 16.15 -15.11 -12.88
N GLU A 201 14.89 -15.56 -12.99
CA GLU A 201 14.47 -16.43 -14.11
C GLU A 201 14.53 -15.63 -15.41
N LEU A 202 15.62 -15.85 -16.16
CA LEU A 202 15.84 -15.31 -17.49
C LEU A 202 15.43 -16.33 -18.54
N VAL A 203 14.81 -15.87 -19.61
CA VAL A 203 14.43 -16.65 -20.77
C VAL A 203 15.33 -16.30 -21.94
N ALA A 204 15.86 -17.31 -22.63
CA ALA A 204 16.65 -17.13 -23.83
C ALA A 204 15.77 -16.71 -25.01
N ILE A 205 16.15 -15.62 -25.66
CA ILE A 205 15.47 -15.05 -26.82
C ILE A 205 16.35 -15.30 -28.05
N PRO A 206 15.90 -16.08 -29.04
CA PRO A 206 16.76 -16.65 -30.09
C PRO A 206 17.34 -15.64 -31.10
N GLY A 207 16.95 -14.37 -31.03
CA GLY A 207 17.30 -13.35 -32.02
C GLY A 207 16.64 -13.62 -33.39
N GLY A 208 16.68 -12.62 -34.25
CA GLY A 208 16.06 -12.66 -35.58
C GLY A 208 15.58 -11.29 -36.03
N CYS A 209 14.97 -11.26 -37.22
CA CYS A 209 14.45 -10.02 -37.79
C CYS A 209 12.92 -9.96 -37.71
N PHE A 210 12.39 -8.77 -37.44
CA PHE A 210 10.96 -8.50 -37.39
C PHE A 210 10.64 -7.11 -37.96
N GLN A 211 9.35 -6.85 -38.16
CA GLN A 211 8.85 -5.54 -38.56
C GLN A 211 8.44 -4.78 -37.28
N MET A 212 9.22 -3.76 -36.93
CA MET A 212 9.01 -2.94 -35.73
C MET A 212 8.07 -1.78 -36.03
N GLY A 213 7.15 -1.48 -35.11
CA GLY A 213 6.16 -0.42 -35.24
C GLY A 213 4.78 -0.88 -35.74
N SER A 214 3.93 0.09 -36.11
CA SER A 214 2.58 -0.16 -36.61
C SER A 214 2.13 0.88 -37.62
N GLN A 215 1.52 0.45 -38.73
CA GLN A 215 0.91 1.36 -39.72
C GLN A 215 -0.43 1.94 -39.26
N SER A 216 -1.13 1.25 -38.35
CA SER A 216 -2.41 1.69 -37.79
C SER A 216 -2.27 2.32 -36.40
N GLY A 217 -1.03 2.42 -35.89
CA GLY A 217 -0.71 2.98 -34.59
C GLY A 217 -0.50 4.50 -34.61
N ASP A 218 -0.01 5.00 -33.47
CA ASP A 218 0.30 6.41 -33.31
C ASP A 218 1.42 6.87 -34.27
N PRO A 219 1.53 8.17 -34.62
CA PRO A 219 2.52 8.65 -35.59
C PRO A 219 3.97 8.34 -35.23
N ASP A 220 4.29 8.20 -33.94
CA ASP A 220 5.61 7.85 -33.44
C ASP A 220 5.90 6.34 -33.47
N GLU A 221 4.92 5.51 -33.82
CA GLU A 221 5.05 4.07 -34.10
C GLU A 221 5.32 3.77 -35.59
N GLN A 222 5.33 4.81 -36.43
CA GLN A 222 5.58 4.74 -37.86
C GLN A 222 6.98 5.27 -38.22
N PRO A 223 7.53 4.94 -39.40
CA PRO A 223 7.09 3.87 -40.28
C PRO A 223 7.39 2.50 -39.65
N VAL A 224 6.62 1.50 -40.08
CA VAL A 224 7.05 0.11 -39.89
C VAL A 224 8.37 -0.09 -40.63
N HIS A 225 9.38 -0.61 -39.93
CA HIS A 225 10.73 -0.81 -40.46
C HIS A 225 11.32 -2.13 -39.98
N LYS A 226 12.24 -2.70 -40.77
CA LYS A 226 12.89 -3.96 -40.45
C LYS A 226 13.97 -3.74 -39.38
N VAL A 227 13.93 -4.56 -38.33
CA VAL A 227 14.95 -4.62 -37.29
C VAL A 227 15.37 -6.07 -37.07
N CYS A 228 16.67 -6.30 -36.88
CA CYS A 228 17.30 -7.57 -36.59
C CYS A 228 17.98 -7.51 -35.22
N ILE A 229 17.54 -8.38 -34.31
CA ILE A 229 17.99 -8.48 -32.93
C ILE A 229 18.92 -9.68 -32.77
N SER A 230 20.08 -9.46 -32.17
CA SER A 230 21.00 -10.51 -31.75
C SER A 230 20.39 -11.33 -30.60
N PRO A 231 20.72 -12.63 -30.45
CA PRO A 231 20.26 -13.42 -29.32
C PRO A 231 20.62 -12.77 -27.98
N PHE A 232 19.69 -12.83 -27.03
CA PHE A 232 19.86 -12.25 -25.69
C PHE A 232 18.99 -13.00 -24.68
N GLN A 233 19.02 -12.57 -23.42
CA GLN A 233 18.16 -13.12 -22.38
C GLN A 233 17.30 -12.01 -21.77
N MET A 234 16.06 -12.33 -21.39
CA MET A 234 15.17 -11.36 -20.73
C MET A 234 14.48 -11.97 -19.53
N SER A 235 14.26 -11.17 -18.48
CA SER A 235 13.48 -11.58 -17.32
C SER A 235 12.09 -12.05 -17.76
N LYS A 236 11.73 -13.24 -17.30
CA LYS A 236 10.44 -13.88 -17.61
C LYS A 236 9.25 -13.01 -17.26
N ASN A 237 9.36 -12.29 -16.16
CA ASN A 237 8.35 -11.41 -15.60
C ASN A 237 8.93 -10.03 -15.30
N GLU A 238 8.06 -9.06 -15.03
CA GLU A 238 8.39 -7.79 -14.41
C GLU A 238 9.12 -8.00 -13.06
N VAL A 239 9.94 -7.03 -12.65
CA VAL A 239 10.64 -7.10 -11.36
C VAL A 239 9.63 -7.03 -10.21
N ARG A 240 9.59 -8.07 -9.37
CA ARG A 240 8.73 -8.11 -8.18
C ARG A 240 9.18 -7.11 -7.10
N GLN A 241 8.21 -6.54 -6.38
CA GLN A 241 8.48 -5.61 -5.26
C GLN A 241 9.40 -6.20 -4.20
N LYS A 242 9.23 -7.48 -3.84
CA LYS A 242 10.06 -8.12 -2.80
C LYS A 242 11.56 -8.16 -3.17
N PHE A 243 11.87 -8.34 -4.45
CA PHE A 243 13.24 -8.37 -4.94
C PHE A 243 13.81 -6.97 -5.07
N PHE A 244 13.04 -6.04 -5.63
CA PHE A 244 13.44 -4.64 -5.70
C PHE A 244 13.79 -4.10 -4.31
N GLN A 245 12.92 -4.32 -3.33
CA GLN A 245 13.11 -3.85 -1.97
C GLN A 245 14.33 -4.49 -1.30
N THR A 246 14.58 -5.78 -1.53
CA THR A 246 15.76 -6.48 -0.99
C THR A 246 17.06 -5.91 -1.56
N VAL A 247 17.10 -5.57 -2.85
CA VAL A 247 18.31 -5.08 -3.54
C VAL A 247 18.55 -3.57 -3.36
N MET A 248 17.46 -2.79 -3.30
CA MET A 248 17.51 -1.32 -3.27
C MET A 248 17.31 -0.74 -1.87
N GLY A 249 16.77 -1.50 -0.92
CA GLY A 249 16.53 -1.08 0.46
C GLY A 249 15.28 -0.22 0.66
N TYR A 250 14.45 -0.03 -0.37
CA TYR A 250 13.19 0.70 -0.29
C TYR A 250 12.17 0.14 -1.28
N ASN A 251 10.88 0.46 -1.08
CA ASN A 251 9.80 0.08 -1.98
C ASN A 251 8.96 1.31 -2.35
N PRO A 252 9.06 1.79 -3.61
CA PRO A 252 8.36 2.98 -4.07
C PRO A 252 6.89 2.73 -4.45
N SER A 253 6.46 1.46 -4.55
CA SER A 253 5.14 1.10 -5.05
C SER A 253 3.98 1.70 -4.27
N GLN A 254 2.97 2.17 -5.00
CA GLN A 254 1.73 2.68 -4.43
C GLN A 254 0.91 1.55 -3.80
N TYR A 255 0.77 0.42 -4.51
CA TYR A 255 0.10 -0.78 -4.01
C TYR A 255 1.11 -1.82 -3.55
N VAL A 256 1.23 -2.02 -2.24
CA VAL A 256 2.26 -2.90 -1.69
C VAL A 256 1.81 -4.37 -1.72
N GLY A 257 2.61 -5.22 -2.36
CA GLY A 257 2.47 -6.68 -2.36
C GLY A 257 3.73 -7.35 -2.89
N GLY A 258 4.29 -8.32 -2.17
CA GLY A 258 5.62 -8.87 -2.48
C GLY A 258 5.77 -9.45 -3.89
N ASP A 259 4.69 -10.06 -4.41
CA ASP A 259 4.64 -10.69 -5.74
C ASP A 259 4.05 -9.78 -6.83
N LEU A 260 3.63 -8.57 -6.48
CA LEU A 260 3.26 -7.55 -7.46
C LEU A 260 4.52 -7.00 -8.16
N PRO A 261 4.39 -6.48 -9.39
CA PRO A 261 5.48 -5.74 -10.02
C PRO A 261 5.82 -4.50 -9.18
N VAL A 262 7.10 -4.15 -9.15
CA VAL A 262 7.51 -2.83 -8.66
C VAL A 262 7.11 -1.78 -9.68
N ASP A 263 6.50 -0.70 -9.19
CA ASP A 263 6.03 0.44 -9.96
C ASP A 263 6.52 1.74 -9.30
N SER A 264 6.11 2.91 -9.81
CA SER A 264 6.50 4.20 -9.24
C SER A 264 8.02 4.38 -9.13
N VAL A 265 8.75 3.68 -9.99
CA VAL A 265 10.21 3.67 -10.05
C VAL A 265 10.66 4.52 -11.23
N SER A 266 11.58 5.44 -10.98
CA SER A 266 12.20 6.23 -12.04
C SER A 266 13.07 5.35 -12.92
N TRP A 267 13.26 5.73 -14.17
CA TRP A 267 14.14 5.01 -15.10
C TRP A 267 15.55 4.74 -14.53
N GLU A 268 16.13 5.72 -13.83
CA GLU A 268 17.43 5.55 -13.16
C GLU A 268 17.40 4.44 -12.11
N GLY A 269 16.35 4.40 -11.30
CA GLY A 269 16.15 3.35 -10.28
C GLY A 269 15.99 1.97 -10.89
N ALA A 270 15.29 1.87 -12.03
CA ALA A 270 15.15 0.64 -12.79
C ALA A 270 16.50 0.15 -13.36
N ARG A 271 17.24 1.05 -14.02
CA ARG A 271 18.58 0.77 -14.53
C ARG A 271 19.54 0.34 -13.42
N ASP A 272 19.55 1.06 -12.31
CA ASP A 272 20.46 0.82 -11.19
C ASP A 272 20.16 -0.52 -10.50
N TYR A 273 18.88 -0.90 -10.40
CA TYR A 273 18.50 -2.26 -9.97
C TYR A 273 19.07 -3.31 -10.91
N CYS A 274 18.81 -3.22 -12.23
CA CYS A 274 19.31 -4.21 -13.17
C CYS A 274 20.83 -4.31 -13.11
N LYS A 275 21.53 -3.16 -13.03
CA LYS A 275 22.99 -3.11 -12.90
C LYS A 275 23.49 -3.81 -11.64
N LYS A 276 22.85 -3.60 -10.47
CA LYS A 276 23.20 -4.31 -9.22
C LYS A 276 23.01 -5.81 -9.33
N MET A 277 22.05 -6.25 -10.14
CA MET A 277 21.81 -7.67 -10.44
C MET A 277 22.75 -8.25 -11.51
N GLY A 278 23.67 -7.45 -12.07
CA GLY A 278 24.52 -7.87 -13.19
C GLY A 278 23.80 -7.91 -14.54
N LEU A 279 22.65 -7.24 -14.64
CA LEU A 279 21.77 -7.16 -15.81
C LEU A 279 21.73 -5.72 -16.35
N ARG A 280 20.91 -5.50 -17.39
CA ARG A 280 20.59 -4.18 -17.96
C ARG A 280 19.10 -4.05 -18.24
N LEU A 281 18.64 -2.85 -18.59
CA LEU A 281 17.33 -2.71 -19.24
C LEU A 281 17.43 -3.24 -20.70
N PRO A 282 16.34 -3.80 -21.26
CA PRO A 282 16.28 -4.11 -22.69
C PRO A 282 16.28 -2.83 -23.52
N THR A 283 16.74 -2.88 -24.77
CA THR A 283 16.45 -1.80 -25.72
C THR A 283 14.96 -1.82 -26.09
N GLU A 284 14.45 -0.71 -26.64
CA GLU A 284 13.06 -0.64 -27.12
C GLU A 284 12.78 -1.73 -28.17
N ALA A 285 13.74 -1.97 -29.06
CA ALA A 285 13.60 -2.97 -30.10
C ALA A 285 13.71 -4.41 -29.58
N GLU A 286 14.59 -4.68 -28.61
CA GLU A 286 14.61 -5.96 -27.90
C GLU A 286 13.28 -6.23 -27.21
N TRP A 287 12.73 -5.20 -26.55
CA TRP A 287 11.46 -5.30 -25.85
C TRP A 287 10.32 -5.60 -26.82
N GLU A 288 10.19 -4.88 -27.94
CA GLU A 288 9.11 -5.12 -28.91
C GLU A 288 9.25 -6.48 -29.60
N TYR A 289 10.47 -6.86 -30.00
CA TYR A 289 10.74 -8.18 -30.57
C TYR A 289 10.32 -9.29 -29.61
N ALA A 290 10.71 -9.16 -28.34
CA ALA A 290 10.41 -10.14 -27.32
C ALA A 290 8.93 -10.16 -26.95
N ALA A 291 8.27 -8.99 -26.87
CA ALA A 291 6.84 -8.87 -26.62
C ALA A 291 6.03 -9.57 -27.70
N ARG A 292 6.37 -9.34 -28.98
CA ARG A 292 5.69 -9.97 -30.12
C ARG A 292 5.82 -11.49 -30.13
N GLY A 293 6.90 -12.07 -29.60
CA GLY A 293 7.04 -13.53 -29.53
C GLY A 293 6.87 -14.24 -30.88
N GLY A 294 7.21 -13.57 -31.99
CA GLY A 294 7.00 -14.07 -33.35
C GLY A 294 5.63 -13.78 -33.98
N THR A 295 4.69 -13.16 -33.27
CA THR A 295 3.42 -12.72 -33.86
C THR A 295 3.58 -11.45 -34.69
N GLN A 296 2.69 -11.26 -35.67
CA GLN A 296 2.57 -10.02 -36.45
C GLN A 296 1.34 -9.20 -36.07
N GLY A 297 0.56 -9.68 -35.09
CA GLY A 297 -0.69 -9.04 -34.69
C GLY A 297 -0.49 -7.75 -33.93
N GLU A 298 -1.60 -7.04 -33.71
CA GLU A 298 -1.64 -5.84 -32.88
C GLU A 298 -1.21 -6.12 -31.42
N TYR A 299 -1.53 -7.30 -30.90
CA TYR A 299 -1.16 -7.79 -29.57
C TYR A 299 -0.31 -9.06 -29.68
N TYR A 300 0.42 -9.42 -28.62
CA TYR A 300 1.25 -10.63 -28.63
C TYR A 300 0.43 -11.93 -28.71
N TRP A 301 -0.87 -11.87 -28.45
CA TRP A 301 -1.80 -13.00 -28.59
C TRP A 301 -2.60 -12.98 -29.90
N GLY A 302 -2.38 -11.99 -30.77
CA GLY A 302 -3.05 -11.86 -32.06
C GLY A 302 -3.69 -10.49 -32.29
N GLU A 303 -4.68 -10.42 -33.18
CA GLU A 303 -5.25 -9.14 -33.64
C GLU A 303 -6.37 -8.58 -32.76
N LYS A 304 -7.11 -9.45 -32.06
CA LYS A 304 -8.32 -9.05 -31.35
C LYS A 304 -8.07 -9.01 -29.85
N PHE A 305 -8.42 -7.89 -29.24
CA PHE A 305 -8.45 -7.76 -27.80
C PHE A 305 -9.60 -8.62 -27.21
N THR A 306 -9.29 -9.51 -26.26
CA THR A 306 -10.30 -10.35 -25.59
C THR A 306 -10.52 -10.00 -24.12
N GLY A 307 -9.60 -9.24 -23.52
CA GLY A 307 -9.64 -8.84 -22.11
C GLY A 307 -9.16 -9.90 -21.13
N LYS A 308 -8.51 -10.98 -21.60
CA LYS A 308 -8.05 -12.11 -20.76
C LYS A 308 -6.54 -12.26 -20.70
N GLU A 309 -5.81 -11.51 -21.53
CA GLU A 309 -4.37 -11.68 -21.75
C GLU A 309 -3.54 -10.53 -21.14
N ALA A 310 -4.19 -9.51 -20.58
CA ALA A 310 -3.52 -8.34 -20.02
C ALA A 310 -4.30 -7.79 -18.82
N ASN A 311 -3.60 -7.12 -17.91
CA ASN A 311 -4.17 -6.30 -16.85
C ASN A 311 -4.21 -4.83 -17.30
N PHE A 312 -5.39 -4.22 -17.32
CA PHE A 312 -5.63 -2.89 -17.87
C PHE A 312 -6.77 -2.21 -17.12
N CYS A 313 -7.09 -0.96 -17.47
CA CYS A 313 -8.16 -0.23 -16.79
C CYS A 313 -9.52 -0.76 -17.25
N ASP A 314 -9.97 -1.82 -16.59
CA ASP A 314 -11.18 -2.59 -16.86
C ASP A 314 -12.42 -1.99 -16.18
N SER A 315 -13.54 -2.71 -16.17
CA SER A 315 -14.79 -2.26 -15.54
C SER A 315 -14.71 -1.97 -14.03
N THR A 316 -13.70 -2.51 -13.33
CA THR A 316 -13.47 -2.34 -11.88
C THR A 316 -12.49 -1.21 -11.55
N CYS A 317 -11.76 -0.71 -12.55
CA CYS A 317 -10.85 0.42 -12.47
C CYS A 317 -11.57 1.71 -12.07
N ASN A 318 -10.96 2.49 -11.17
CA ASN A 318 -11.52 3.73 -10.63
C ASN A 318 -11.24 4.98 -11.50
N LEU A 319 -10.70 4.81 -12.71
CA LEU A 319 -10.29 5.91 -13.59
C LEU A 319 -11.31 6.15 -14.71
N ASN A 320 -11.25 7.35 -15.32
CA ASN A 320 -12.20 7.77 -16.36
C ASN A 320 -11.98 7.10 -17.72
N ASN A 321 -10.79 6.53 -17.95
CA ASN A 321 -10.43 5.79 -19.16
C ASN A 321 -10.84 4.30 -19.10
N ARG A 322 -11.60 3.90 -18.07
CA ARG A 322 -12.02 2.51 -17.87
C ARG A 322 -12.84 1.96 -19.02
N ASN A 323 -12.65 0.68 -19.35
CA ASN A 323 -13.50 -0.03 -20.30
C ASN A 323 -14.55 -0.89 -19.58
N PRO A 324 -15.85 -0.53 -19.65
CA PRO A 324 -16.89 -1.25 -18.91
C PRO A 324 -17.25 -2.63 -19.48
N LYS A 325 -16.75 -3.00 -20.66
CA LYS A 325 -17.12 -4.27 -21.33
C LYS A 325 -16.33 -5.48 -20.85
N PHE A 326 -15.18 -5.25 -20.25
CA PHE A 326 -14.24 -6.31 -19.90
C PHE A 326 -13.93 -6.29 -18.41
N THR A 327 -13.49 -7.44 -17.91
CA THR A 327 -12.83 -7.52 -16.61
C THR A 327 -11.68 -8.52 -16.66
N ASP A 328 -10.57 -8.14 -16.04
CA ASP A 328 -9.38 -8.99 -15.91
C ASP A 328 -9.26 -9.62 -14.49
N GLY A 329 -10.17 -9.24 -13.58
CA GLY A 329 -10.21 -9.74 -12.20
C GLY A 329 -9.35 -8.95 -11.22
N PHE A 330 -8.66 -7.89 -11.65
CA PHE A 330 -7.77 -7.09 -10.82
C PHE A 330 -8.11 -5.61 -10.92
N LYS A 331 -8.38 -4.99 -9.76
CA LYS A 331 -8.67 -3.55 -9.69
C LYS A 331 -7.45 -2.67 -10.02
N ASN A 332 -6.27 -3.15 -9.65
CA ASN A 332 -4.97 -2.49 -9.84
C ASN A 332 -3.97 -3.52 -10.40
N SER A 333 -2.65 -3.34 -10.20
CA SER A 333 -1.65 -4.35 -10.55
C SER A 333 -1.99 -5.75 -10.00
N SER A 334 -1.67 -6.76 -10.80
CA SER A 334 -1.80 -8.19 -10.49
C SER A 334 -0.45 -8.77 -10.08
N PRO A 335 -0.41 -9.92 -9.38
CA PRO A 335 0.82 -10.68 -9.20
C PRO A 335 1.47 -10.96 -10.56
N VAL A 336 2.79 -10.83 -10.65
CA VAL A 336 3.48 -11.09 -11.93
C VAL A 336 3.28 -12.55 -12.36
N GLY A 337 3.12 -12.79 -13.65
CA GLY A 337 2.81 -14.08 -14.24
C GLY A 337 1.34 -14.47 -14.20
N SER A 338 0.42 -13.53 -13.88
CA SER A 338 -1.02 -13.82 -13.79
C SER A 338 -1.66 -14.08 -15.16
N PHE A 339 -1.08 -13.52 -16.23
CA PHE A 339 -1.61 -13.65 -17.58
C PHE A 339 -0.80 -14.66 -18.41
N PRO A 340 -1.40 -15.26 -19.47
CA PRO A 340 -0.71 -16.24 -20.30
C PRO A 340 0.59 -15.70 -20.92
N PRO A 341 1.66 -16.50 -20.97
CA PRO A 341 2.90 -16.07 -21.59
C PRO A 341 2.76 -16.01 -23.12
N ASN A 342 3.60 -15.21 -23.76
CA ASN A 342 3.77 -15.26 -25.22
C ASN A 342 4.58 -16.50 -25.65
N SER A 343 4.81 -16.68 -26.95
CA SER A 343 5.54 -17.86 -27.48
C SER A 343 7.02 -17.94 -27.07
N PHE A 344 7.60 -16.88 -26.52
CA PHE A 344 8.92 -16.92 -25.89
C PHE A 344 8.87 -17.23 -24.40
N GLY A 345 7.70 -17.45 -23.80
CA GLY A 345 7.57 -17.76 -22.38
C GLY A 345 7.59 -16.55 -21.45
N LEU A 346 7.45 -15.34 -22.00
CA LEU A 346 7.42 -14.09 -21.24
C LEU A 346 5.98 -13.75 -20.85
N HIS A 347 5.78 -13.39 -19.59
CA HIS A 347 4.47 -12.98 -19.07
C HIS A 347 4.34 -11.46 -19.01
N ASP A 348 3.09 -10.99 -18.99
CA ASP A 348 2.72 -9.59 -18.73
C ASP A 348 3.43 -8.59 -19.66
N MET A 349 3.72 -8.99 -20.91
CA MET A 349 4.31 -8.08 -21.90
C MET A 349 3.32 -6.99 -22.35
N SER A 350 2.04 -7.14 -22.01
CA SER A 350 1.01 -6.12 -22.20
C SER A 350 0.23 -5.97 -20.90
N GLY A 351 0.11 -4.74 -20.40
CA GLY A 351 -0.61 -4.43 -19.17
C GLY A 351 0.22 -4.66 -17.91
N ASN A 352 -0.49 -4.74 -16.78
CA ASN A 352 0.05 -4.78 -15.41
C ASN A 352 0.86 -3.51 -15.08
N VAL A 353 2.13 -3.40 -15.46
CA VAL A 353 2.85 -2.12 -15.45
C VAL A 353 3.54 -1.85 -16.78
N SER A 354 3.56 -0.58 -17.19
CA SER A 354 4.41 -0.14 -18.29
C SER A 354 5.87 -0.34 -17.93
N GLU A 355 6.69 -0.70 -18.90
CA GLU A 355 8.07 -1.10 -18.64
C GLU A 355 9.08 -0.12 -19.23
N TRP A 356 9.93 0.43 -18.36
CA TRP A 356 11.09 1.21 -18.81
C TRP A 356 12.01 0.38 -19.71
N VAL A 357 12.40 0.96 -20.84
CA VAL A 357 13.46 0.43 -21.71
C VAL A 357 14.67 1.35 -21.70
N LEU A 358 15.79 0.90 -22.25
CA LEU A 358 17.05 1.63 -22.24
C LEU A 358 16.98 2.95 -23.03
N ASP A 359 16.20 2.96 -24.10
CA ASP A 359 16.21 3.97 -25.16
C ASP A 359 15.66 5.33 -24.70
N TRP A 360 16.26 6.39 -25.24
CA TRP A 360 15.73 7.74 -25.14
C TRP A 360 14.66 8.00 -26.21
N MET A 361 13.69 8.86 -25.91
CA MET A 361 12.75 9.37 -26.91
C MET A 361 13.34 10.58 -27.62
N ALA A 362 13.40 10.55 -28.95
CA ALA A 362 13.81 11.70 -29.74
C ALA A 362 12.76 12.83 -29.68
N ILE A 363 13.19 14.07 -29.44
CA ILE A 363 12.29 15.23 -29.27
C ILE A 363 11.88 15.85 -30.61
N ASN A 364 12.81 15.93 -31.58
CA ASN A 364 12.63 16.71 -32.81
C ASN A 364 12.55 15.85 -34.08
N ALA A 365 12.53 14.53 -33.94
CA ALA A 365 12.46 13.60 -35.07
C ALA A 365 11.87 12.28 -34.62
N ASN A 366 11.21 11.58 -35.54
CA ASN A 366 10.83 10.21 -35.32
C ASN A 366 12.03 9.28 -35.57
N TYR A 367 12.52 8.62 -34.52
CA TYR A 367 13.70 7.75 -34.59
C TYR A 367 13.52 6.58 -35.58
N TYR A 368 12.30 6.09 -35.77
CA TYR A 368 12.03 4.96 -36.68
C TYR A 368 12.41 5.27 -38.14
N LEU A 369 12.41 6.55 -38.55
CA LEU A 369 12.86 6.97 -39.88
C LEU A 369 14.36 6.79 -40.13
N MET A 370 15.15 6.72 -39.06
CA MET A 370 16.62 6.67 -39.12
C MET A 370 17.20 5.50 -38.32
N SER A 371 16.34 4.59 -37.86
CA SER A 371 16.72 3.45 -37.03
C SER A 371 17.64 2.51 -37.82
N PRO A 372 18.81 2.11 -37.28
CA PRO A 372 19.64 1.10 -37.90
C PRO A 372 18.95 -0.26 -37.87
N GLU A 373 19.17 -1.08 -38.90
CA GLU A 373 18.54 -2.40 -39.01
C GLU A 373 19.03 -3.36 -37.92
N LYS A 374 20.30 -3.30 -37.50
CA LYS A 374 20.88 -4.25 -36.54
C LYS A 374 21.00 -3.64 -35.15
N ASP A 375 20.41 -4.31 -34.15
CA ASP A 375 20.54 -4.01 -32.72
C ASP A 375 20.42 -2.50 -32.39
N PRO A 376 19.32 -1.81 -32.77
CA PRO A 376 19.15 -0.40 -32.50
C PRO A 376 19.10 -0.13 -30.99
N GLN A 377 19.75 0.96 -30.58
CA GLN A 377 19.92 1.38 -29.17
C GLN A 377 19.23 2.73 -28.87
N GLY A 378 18.38 3.16 -29.78
CA GLY A 378 17.69 4.45 -29.71
C GLY A 378 18.61 5.62 -30.05
N PRO A 379 18.06 6.84 -30.01
CA PRO A 379 18.82 8.06 -30.17
C PRO A 379 19.73 8.31 -28.96
N ARG A 380 20.89 8.93 -29.21
CA ARG A 380 21.84 9.36 -28.18
C ARG A 380 22.27 8.25 -27.19
N PRO A 381 22.66 7.04 -27.65
CA PRO A 381 23.01 5.94 -26.75
C PRO A 381 24.21 6.26 -25.84
N GLU A 382 25.06 7.23 -26.23
CA GLU A 382 26.15 7.75 -25.41
C GLU A 382 25.68 8.33 -24.05
N LEU A 383 24.38 8.64 -23.92
CA LEU A 383 23.79 9.19 -22.69
C LEU A 383 23.14 8.12 -21.79
N ASN A 384 23.19 6.83 -22.14
CA ASN A 384 22.53 5.76 -21.35
C ASN A 384 23.15 5.52 -19.96
N ALA A 385 24.39 5.98 -19.73
CA ALA A 385 25.00 5.93 -18.41
C ALA A 385 24.65 7.13 -17.52
N CYS A 386 23.88 8.08 -18.03
CA CYS A 386 23.69 9.36 -17.37
C CYS A 386 22.87 9.29 -16.07
N SER A 387 23.19 10.12 -15.06
CA SER A 387 22.39 10.26 -13.84
C SER A 387 22.17 11.71 -13.38
N GLY A 388 20.97 11.98 -12.87
CA GLY A 388 20.59 13.23 -12.20
C GLY A 388 20.84 14.50 -13.03
N ALA A 389 21.30 15.56 -12.36
CA ALA A 389 21.63 16.84 -13.00
C ALA A 389 22.85 16.77 -13.94
N ASN A 390 23.62 15.67 -13.88
CA ASN A 390 24.82 15.47 -14.71
C ASN A 390 24.51 14.91 -16.10
N CYS A 391 23.24 14.84 -16.49
CA CYS A 391 22.87 14.71 -17.91
C CYS A 391 23.20 15.98 -18.66
N ILE A 392 24.48 16.08 -19.00
CA ILE A 392 25.09 17.13 -19.82
C ILE A 392 24.24 17.27 -21.09
N GLY A 393 23.49 18.38 -21.16
CA GLY A 393 22.66 18.73 -22.32
C GLY A 393 21.15 18.52 -22.14
N SER A 394 20.58 18.86 -20.98
CA SER A 394 19.15 18.85 -20.62
C SER A 394 18.19 19.54 -21.61
N ILE A 395 18.72 20.18 -22.66
CA ILE A 395 17.94 20.84 -23.72
C ILE A 395 17.60 19.86 -24.87
N SER A 396 18.33 18.76 -25.06
CA SER A 396 18.17 17.93 -26.28
C SER A 396 17.48 16.57 -26.08
N ILE A 397 17.48 15.98 -24.87
CA ILE A 397 16.79 14.71 -24.60
C ILE A 397 16.55 14.51 -23.09
N THR A 398 15.27 14.40 -22.68
CA THR A 398 14.89 14.25 -21.26
C THR A 398 13.86 13.16 -21.02
N TYR A 399 13.37 12.53 -22.09
CA TYR A 399 12.31 11.53 -22.03
C TYR A 399 12.89 10.15 -22.34
N LYS A 400 12.55 9.18 -21.50
CA LYS A 400 12.84 7.76 -21.73
C LYS A 400 11.59 7.07 -22.24
N VAL A 401 11.80 6.06 -23.07
CA VAL A 401 10.70 5.26 -23.59
C VAL A 401 10.25 4.26 -22.52
N TYR A 402 8.94 4.01 -22.46
CA TYR A 402 8.37 2.86 -21.78
C TYR A 402 7.30 2.20 -22.67
N ARG A 403 7.04 0.93 -22.41
CA ARG A 403 6.30 0.02 -23.31
C ARG A 403 5.25 -0.83 -22.57
N GLY A 404 4.32 -1.43 -23.32
CA GLY A 404 3.40 -2.47 -22.82
C GLY A 404 2.10 -1.99 -22.16
N GLY A 405 2.06 -0.74 -21.69
CA GLY A 405 0.91 -0.20 -20.96
C GLY A 405 0.78 -0.81 -19.56
N GLY A 406 -0.18 -0.33 -18.75
CA GLY A 406 -0.36 -0.80 -17.38
C GLY A 406 -1.83 -0.92 -16.97
N TRP A 407 -2.06 -1.40 -15.75
CA TRP A 407 -3.39 -1.58 -15.14
C TRP A 407 -4.24 -0.29 -15.14
N ASN A 408 -3.60 0.87 -15.18
CA ASN A 408 -4.25 2.18 -15.20
C ASN A 408 -4.46 2.75 -16.61
N GLN A 409 -4.15 1.99 -17.66
CA GLN A 409 -4.22 2.44 -19.06
C GLN A 409 -5.29 1.68 -19.85
N GLY A 410 -5.74 2.27 -20.96
CA GLY A 410 -6.74 1.67 -21.85
C GLY A 410 -6.15 0.65 -22.83
N ILE A 411 -7.04 -0.03 -23.56
CA ILE A 411 -6.71 -1.11 -24.52
C ILE A 411 -5.64 -0.70 -25.55
N SER A 412 -5.67 0.54 -26.04
CA SER A 412 -4.71 1.00 -27.05
C SER A 412 -3.26 0.97 -26.58
N ALA A 413 -3.02 1.02 -25.26
CA ALA A 413 -1.68 0.90 -24.69
C ALA A 413 -1.17 -0.54 -24.59
N MET A 414 -2.07 -1.53 -24.71
CA MET A 414 -1.73 -2.96 -24.60
C MET A 414 -1.10 -3.52 -25.90
N ARG A 415 -1.09 -2.74 -26.98
CA ARG A 415 -0.58 -3.15 -28.29
C ARG A 415 0.94 -3.35 -28.22
N SER A 416 1.46 -4.38 -28.88
CA SER A 416 2.90 -4.68 -28.85
C SER A 416 3.75 -3.53 -29.42
N ALA A 417 3.20 -2.75 -30.35
CA ALA A 417 3.85 -1.59 -30.97
C ALA A 417 3.72 -0.29 -30.16
N ASN A 418 2.84 -0.22 -29.15
CA ASN A 418 2.59 1.04 -28.45
C ASN A 418 3.80 1.49 -27.63
N ARG A 419 4.24 2.72 -27.90
CA ARG A 419 5.28 3.42 -27.15
C ARG A 419 4.68 4.64 -26.49
N LYS A 420 5.26 4.97 -25.34
CA LYS A 420 5.11 6.26 -24.71
C LYS A 420 6.45 6.70 -24.16
N ALA A 421 6.51 7.94 -23.74
CA ALA A 421 7.69 8.48 -23.10
C ALA A 421 7.33 9.30 -21.88
N ALA A 422 8.21 9.28 -20.89
CA ALA A 422 8.11 10.13 -19.72
C ALA A 422 9.50 10.66 -19.34
N HIS A 423 9.51 11.76 -18.59
CA HIS A 423 10.74 12.30 -18.04
C HIS A 423 11.48 11.20 -17.24
N PHE A 424 12.79 11.06 -17.40
CA PHE A 424 13.56 9.95 -16.82
C PHE A 424 13.50 9.86 -15.27
N GLN A 425 13.16 10.99 -14.61
CA GLN A 425 12.97 11.08 -13.17
C GLN A 425 11.52 10.86 -12.71
N LEU A 426 10.57 10.74 -13.65
CA LEU A 426 9.17 10.53 -13.33
C LEU A 426 9.02 9.23 -12.54
N LYS A 427 8.22 9.29 -11.48
CA LYS A 427 7.78 8.15 -10.67
C LYS A 427 6.27 8.16 -10.71
N GLU A 428 5.71 7.24 -11.47
CA GLU A 428 4.27 7.14 -11.69
C GLU A 428 3.79 5.73 -11.42
N ASP A 429 2.63 5.62 -10.78
CA ASP A 429 1.94 4.35 -10.59
C ASP A 429 1.64 3.71 -11.96
N GLY A 430 1.79 2.40 -12.04
CA GLY A 430 1.64 1.67 -13.29
C GLY A 430 2.86 1.75 -14.20
N THR A 431 3.99 2.29 -13.76
CA THR A 431 5.28 2.23 -14.49
C THR A 431 6.35 1.50 -13.68
N GLY A 432 6.72 0.31 -14.14
CA GLY A 432 7.78 -0.55 -13.64
C GLY A 432 8.81 -0.87 -14.72
N PHE A 433 9.35 -2.09 -14.69
CA PHE A 433 10.37 -2.55 -15.64
C PHE A 433 10.65 -4.05 -15.51
N ARG A 434 11.33 -4.60 -16.52
CA ARG A 434 12.02 -5.88 -16.47
C ARG A 434 13.48 -5.72 -16.93
N CYS A 435 14.33 -6.69 -16.59
CA CYS A 435 15.74 -6.68 -16.97
C CYS A 435 16.03 -7.62 -18.16
N ALA A 436 17.16 -7.40 -18.80
CA ALA A 436 17.72 -8.22 -19.86
C ALA A 436 19.23 -8.43 -19.62
N ALA A 437 19.80 -9.42 -20.30
CA ALA A 437 21.22 -9.70 -20.33
C ALA A 437 21.65 -10.07 -21.75
N ASN A 438 22.91 -9.77 -22.09
CA ASN A 438 23.50 -10.31 -23.31
C ASN A 438 23.73 -11.81 -23.12
N GLN A 439 23.62 -12.59 -24.21
CA GLN A 439 23.92 -14.02 -24.18
C GLN A 439 25.43 -14.30 -24.14
#